data_AF-A0A1F5S6P8-F1
#
_entry.id   AF-A0A1F5S6P8-F1
#
_cell.length_a   1.000
_cell.length_b   1.000
_cell.length_c   1.000
_cell.angle_alpha   90.00
_cell.angle_beta   90.00
_cell.angle_gamma   90.00
#
_symmetry.space_group_name_H-M   'P 1'
#
loop_
_entity.id
_entity.type
_entity.pdbx_description
1 polymer ?
#
loop_
_entity_poly.entity_id
_entity_poly.type
_entity_poly.pdbx_seq_one_letter_code
_entity_poly.pdbx_strand_id
1 'polypeptide(L)'
;MTTKFKILIFFLLIIFILILYLILTSESVKKIDNSGLPTGQAGQPAKNEITASSEEDYKIKVKEIFTAYEKLAKDSGFTPEKVDELKNQTLNLKAPAKKFIELHTNLFIALTNMEEYLSQKYEQGKNASLEKINQLKADYSWLNN
;
A
#
# COMPACT_ATOMS: atom_id res chain seq x y z
N MET A 1 -26.81 5.57 -44.82
CA MET A 1 -26.41 4.82 -43.61
C MET A 1 -26.54 3.32 -43.91
N THR A 2 -25.42 2.61 -44.09
CA THR A 2 -25.45 1.19 -44.49
C THR A 2 -25.94 0.33 -43.32
N THR A 3 -26.55 -0.82 -43.61
CA THR A 3 -27.06 -1.76 -42.58
C THR A 3 -25.98 -2.15 -41.58
N LYS A 4 -24.73 -2.27 -42.05
CA LYS A 4 -23.53 -2.53 -41.23
C LYS A 4 -23.22 -1.39 -40.24
N PHE A 5 -23.41 -0.14 -40.65
CA PHE A 5 -23.19 1.03 -39.80
C PHE A 5 -24.28 1.14 -38.71
N LYS A 6 -25.52 0.75 -39.01
CA LYS A 6 -26.60 0.67 -38.00
C LYS A 6 -26.33 -0.41 -36.95
N ILE A 7 -25.82 -1.58 -37.38
CA ILE A 7 -25.43 -2.67 -36.49
C ILE A 7 -24.26 -2.23 -35.58
N LEU A 8 -23.26 -1.55 -36.13
CA LEU A 8 -22.14 -1.01 -35.35
C LEU A 8 -22.61 -0.05 -34.23
N ILE A 9 -23.51 0.88 -34.57
CA ILE A 9 -24.07 1.83 -33.59
C ILE A 9 -24.91 1.12 -32.54
N PHE A 10 -25.67 0.09 -32.92
CA PHE A 10 -26.46 -0.71 -31.98
C PHE A 10 -25.56 -1.42 -30.95
N PHE A 11 -24.45 -2.02 -31.39
CA PHE A 11 -23.46 -2.62 -30.46
C PHE A 11 -22.79 -1.58 -29.57
N LEU A 12 -22.46 -0.39 -30.10
CA LEU A 12 -21.88 0.70 -29.32
C LEU A 12 -22.83 1.16 -28.21
N LEU A 13 -24.13 1.28 -28.52
CA LEU A 13 -25.16 1.67 -27.57
C LEU A 13 -25.32 0.63 -26.44
N ILE A 14 -25.29 -0.66 -26.79
CA ILE A 14 -25.36 -1.76 -25.81
C ILE A 14 -24.18 -1.70 -24.82
N ILE A 15 -22.96 -1.52 -25.34
CA ILE A 15 -21.75 -1.42 -24.49
C ILE A 15 -21.86 -0.22 -23.55
N PHE A 16 -22.33 0.92 -24.07
CA PHE A 16 -22.52 2.13 -23.27
C PHE A 16 -23.53 1.94 -22.13
N ILE A 17 -24.66 1.27 -22.41
CA ILE A 17 -25.67 0.92 -21.39
C ILE A 17 -25.08 -0.03 -20.35
N LEU A 18 -24.25 -0.99 -20.77
CA LEU A 18 -23.59 -1.94 -19.87
C LEU A 18 -22.65 -1.23 -18.88
N ILE A 19 -21.88 -0.25 -19.36
CA ILE A 19 -20.97 0.54 -18.52
C ILE A 19 -21.77 1.37 -17.51
N LEU A 20 -22.85 2.01 -17.93
CA LEU A 20 -23.72 2.79 -17.03
C LEU A 20 -24.36 1.88 -15.96
N TYR A 21 -24.79 0.69 -16.34
CA TYR A 21 -25.33 -0.30 -15.41
C TYR A 21 -24.29 -0.74 -14.36
N LEU A 22 -23.03 -0.92 -14.77
CA LEU A 22 -21.95 -1.28 -13.87
C LEU A 22 -21.68 -0.20 -12.81
N ILE A 23 -21.71 1.07 -13.21
CA ILE A 23 -21.54 2.21 -12.29
C ILE A 23 -22.70 2.30 -11.31
N LEU A 24 -23.95 2.11 -11.78
CA LEU A 24 -25.14 2.13 -10.93
C LEU A 24 -25.21 0.96 -9.94
N THR A 25 -24.71 -0.21 -10.32
CA THR A 25 -24.69 -1.41 -9.47
C THR A 25 -23.48 -1.43 -8.52
N SER A 26 -22.53 -0.51 -8.67
CA SER A 26 -21.39 -0.40 -7.78
C SER A 26 -21.82 0.19 -6.43
N GLU A 27 -22.34 -0.65 -5.54
CA GLU A 27 -22.47 -0.30 -4.13
C GLU A 27 -21.08 0.00 -3.55
N SER A 28 -20.94 1.13 -2.88
CA SER A 28 -19.70 1.47 -2.16
C SER A 28 -19.51 0.45 -1.05
N VAL A 29 -18.39 -0.28 -1.07
CA VAL A 29 -17.99 -1.23 -0.02
C VAL A 29 -18.10 -0.52 1.33
N LYS A 30 -19.11 -0.89 2.13
CA LYS A 30 -19.20 -0.46 3.52
C LYS A 30 -18.01 -1.09 4.25
N LYS A 31 -17.17 -0.24 4.85
CA LYS A 31 -16.18 -0.70 5.82
C LYS A 31 -16.93 -1.47 6.91
N ILE A 32 -16.63 -2.75 7.02
CA ILE A 32 -16.99 -3.57 8.17
C ILE A 32 -15.99 -3.15 9.26
N ASP A 33 -16.44 -2.27 10.15
CA ASP A 33 -15.73 -2.06 11.41
C ASP A 33 -15.91 -3.34 12.23
N ASN A 34 -14.83 -4.11 12.37
CA ASN A 34 -14.74 -5.27 13.25
C ASN A 34 -14.74 -4.81 14.71
N SER A 35 -15.87 -4.32 15.21
CA SER A 35 -16.09 -4.10 16.64
C SER A 35 -17.37 -4.79 17.07
N GLY A 36 -17.29 -6.12 17.16
CA GLY A 36 -18.18 -6.84 18.04
C GLY A 36 -17.84 -6.49 19.49
N LEU A 37 -18.60 -5.58 20.11
CA LEU A 37 -18.92 -5.56 21.55
C LEU A 37 -20.01 -4.49 21.83
N PRO A 38 -20.87 -4.69 22.83
CA PRO A 38 -22.11 -3.94 22.99
C PRO A 38 -21.90 -2.53 23.54
N THR A 39 -22.77 -1.64 23.08
CA THR A 39 -22.88 -0.24 23.45
C THR A 39 -23.17 -0.07 24.95
N GLY A 40 -22.29 0.62 25.66
CA GLY A 40 -22.57 1.11 27.00
C GLY A 40 -21.32 1.31 27.86
N GLN A 41 -20.62 2.44 27.67
CA GLN A 41 -20.12 3.28 28.77
C GLN A 41 -19.43 4.54 28.23
N ALA A 42 -19.65 5.62 28.95
CA ALA A 42 -19.30 6.98 28.62
C ALA A 42 -17.79 7.24 28.65
N GLY A 43 -17.36 8.22 27.84
CA GLY A 43 -16.12 8.96 28.08
C GLY A 43 -15.11 8.91 26.94
N GLN A 44 -15.35 9.68 25.88
CA GLN A 44 -14.40 10.54 25.17
C GLN A 44 -15.03 11.00 23.85
N PRO A 45 -14.86 12.27 23.42
CA PRO A 45 -15.27 12.65 22.09
C PRO A 45 -14.43 11.84 21.11
N ALA A 46 -15.10 11.03 20.28
CA ALA A 46 -14.51 10.38 19.13
C ALA A 46 -14.01 11.45 18.17
N LYS A 47 -12.77 11.91 18.40
CA LYS A 47 -12.00 12.64 17.43
C LYS A 47 -11.42 11.61 16.45
N ASN A 48 -12.30 10.96 15.69
CA ASN A 48 -11.92 10.41 14.39
C ASN A 48 -11.77 11.58 13.41
N GLU A 49 -10.84 12.49 13.72
CA GLU A 49 -10.16 13.19 12.65
C GLU A 49 -9.24 12.13 12.04
N ILE A 50 -9.49 11.80 10.79
CA ILE A 50 -8.42 11.39 9.89
C ILE A 50 -7.49 12.61 9.82
N THR A 51 -6.66 12.78 10.84
CA THR A 51 -5.61 13.79 10.82
C THR A 51 -4.72 13.40 9.66
N ALA A 52 -4.53 14.33 8.72
CA ALA A 52 -3.44 14.20 7.78
C ALA A 52 -2.19 13.94 8.64
N SER A 53 -1.58 12.77 8.48
CA SER A 53 -0.36 12.42 9.21
C SER A 53 0.61 13.57 9.02
N SER A 54 1.17 14.13 10.10
CA SER A 54 2.19 15.15 9.91
C SER A 54 3.36 14.53 9.16
N GLU A 55 4.13 15.35 8.43
CA GLU A 55 5.32 14.83 7.75
C GLU A 55 6.29 14.15 8.71
N GLU A 56 6.36 14.64 9.95
CA GLU A 56 7.22 14.08 10.98
C GLU A 56 6.71 12.72 11.46
N ASP A 57 5.40 12.58 11.71
CA ASP A 57 4.81 11.28 12.05
C ASP A 57 5.02 10.25 10.93
N TYR A 58 4.95 10.69 9.67
CA TYR A 58 5.21 9.82 8.53
C TYR A 58 6.67 9.35 8.52
N LYS A 59 7.62 10.28 8.68
CA LYS A 59 9.05 9.93 8.75
C LYS A 59 9.34 8.96 9.89
N ILE A 60 8.79 9.21 11.07
CA ILE A 60 8.96 8.32 12.24
C ILE A 60 8.50 6.92 11.89
N LYS A 61 7.28 6.76 11.36
CA LYS A 61 6.74 5.43 11.02
C LYS A 61 7.50 4.72 9.90
N VAL A 62 7.91 5.45 8.86
CA VAL A 62 8.76 4.87 7.80
C VAL A 62 10.09 4.41 8.37
N LYS A 63 10.70 5.20 9.27
CA LYS A 63 11.96 4.86 9.91
C LYS A 63 11.83 3.63 10.81
N GLU A 64 10.71 3.47 11.50
CA GLU A 64 10.39 2.24 12.25
C GLU A 64 10.36 1.01 11.33
N ILE A 65 9.69 1.10 10.18
CA ILE A 65 9.65 0.02 9.19
C ILE A 65 11.05 -0.30 8.67
N PHE A 66 11.84 0.72 8.33
CA PHE A 66 13.23 0.56 7.89
C PHE A 66 14.09 -0.14 8.94
N THR A 67 13.99 0.32 10.18
CA THR A 67 14.75 -0.25 11.30
C THR A 67 14.35 -1.70 11.57
N ALA A 68 13.05 -2.01 11.48
CA ALA A 68 12.56 -3.37 11.60
C ALA A 68 13.11 -4.26 10.47
N TYR A 69 13.07 -3.79 9.23
CA TYR A 69 13.65 -4.49 8.08
C TYR A 69 15.14 -4.79 8.28
N GLU A 70 15.94 -3.81 8.72
CA GLU A 70 17.36 -4.01 8.96
C GLU A 70 17.67 -4.99 10.08
N LYS A 71 16.87 -4.96 11.15
CA LYS A 71 16.98 -5.93 12.24
C LYS A 71 16.69 -7.34 11.73
N LEU A 72 15.63 -7.50 10.94
CA LEU A 72 15.29 -8.78 10.32
C LEU A 72 16.38 -9.27 9.38
N ALA A 73 16.97 -8.39 8.57
CA ALA A 73 18.05 -8.75 7.64
C ALA A 73 19.33 -9.24 8.35
N LYS A 74 19.54 -8.85 9.62
CA LYS A 74 20.67 -9.29 10.46
C LYS A 74 20.34 -10.52 11.31
N ASP A 75 19.05 -10.84 11.47
CA ASP A 75 18.59 -11.94 12.30
C ASP A 75 18.43 -13.23 11.47
N SER A 76 18.76 -14.35 12.09
CA SER A 76 18.52 -15.70 11.59
C SER A 76 17.03 -16.01 11.34
N GLY A 77 16.13 -15.25 11.98
CA GLY A 77 14.67 -15.39 11.85
C GLY A 77 14.04 -14.59 10.71
N PHE A 78 14.74 -14.34 9.61
CA PHE A 78 14.20 -13.59 8.46
C PHE A 78 13.28 -14.47 7.62
N THR A 79 11.97 -14.27 7.73
CA THR A 79 10.94 -15.07 7.04
C THR A 79 10.06 -14.21 6.12
N PRO A 80 9.43 -14.79 5.09
CA PRO A 80 8.52 -14.07 4.20
C PRO A 80 7.38 -13.37 4.96
N GLU A 81 6.82 -14.00 5.99
CA GLU A 81 5.68 -13.49 6.75
C GLU A 81 6.02 -12.18 7.48
N LYS A 82 7.24 -12.08 8.02
CA LYS A 82 7.70 -10.85 8.68
C LYS A 82 7.92 -9.72 7.67
N VAL A 83 8.33 -10.04 6.45
CA VAL A 83 8.47 -9.05 5.38
C VAL A 83 7.09 -8.60 4.89
N ASP A 84 6.14 -9.53 4.75
CA ASP A 84 4.75 -9.22 4.40
C ASP A 84 4.09 -8.30 5.45
N GLU A 85 4.38 -8.51 6.74
CA GLU A 85 3.91 -7.61 7.80
C GLU A 85 4.42 -6.17 7.60
N LEU A 86 5.72 -5.98 7.32
CA LEU A 86 6.29 -4.67 7.03
C LEU A 86 5.72 -4.06 5.74
N LYS A 87 5.44 -4.90 4.74
CA LYS A 87 4.80 -4.49 3.49
C LYS A 87 3.40 -3.96 3.73
N ASN A 88 2.61 -4.65 4.57
CA ASN A 88 1.28 -4.23 4.98
C ASN A 88 1.31 -2.95 5.84
N GLN A 89 2.29 -2.81 6.74
CA GLN A 89 2.52 -1.57 7.47
C GLN A 89 2.81 -0.41 6.51
N THR A 90 3.63 -0.64 5.49
CA THR A 90 3.92 0.34 4.44
C THR A 90 2.63 0.75 3.73
N LEU A 91 1.82 -0.19 3.22
CA LEU A 91 0.55 0.12 2.54
C LEU A 91 -0.45 0.92 3.40
N ASN A 92 -0.46 0.66 4.71
CA ASN A 92 -1.35 1.34 5.65
C ASN A 92 -0.89 2.76 5.98
N LEU A 93 0.36 3.13 5.65
CA LEU A 93 0.85 4.50 5.80
C LEU A 93 0.31 5.41 4.69
N LYS A 94 -0.43 6.44 5.09
CA LYS A 94 -0.78 7.51 4.15
C LYS A 94 0.40 8.46 3.99
N ALA A 95 1.01 8.48 2.81
CA ALA A 95 2.02 9.47 2.44
C ALA A 95 1.39 10.87 2.45
N PRO A 96 1.84 11.80 3.31
CA PRO A 96 1.16 13.09 3.50
C PRO A 96 1.46 14.10 2.39
N ALA A 97 2.51 13.88 1.60
CA ALA A 97 2.94 14.78 0.53
C ALA A 97 3.43 14.00 -0.69
N LYS A 98 3.29 14.60 -1.89
CA LYS A 98 3.74 13.99 -3.15
C LYS A 98 5.22 13.61 -3.14
N LYS A 99 6.06 14.38 -2.44
CA LYS A 99 7.50 14.13 -2.29
C LYS A 99 7.85 12.79 -1.61
N PHE A 100 6.90 12.19 -0.90
CA PHE A 100 7.08 10.90 -0.24
C PHE A 100 6.53 9.72 -1.03
N ILE A 101 5.83 9.95 -2.16
CA ILE A 101 5.26 8.87 -2.97
C ILE A 101 6.37 7.96 -3.49
N GLU A 102 7.44 8.54 -4.03
CA GLU A 102 8.57 7.76 -4.54
C GLU A 102 9.25 6.93 -3.46
N LEU A 103 9.52 7.52 -2.29
CA LEU A 103 9.99 6.79 -1.11
C LEU A 103 9.07 5.61 -0.78
N HIS A 104 7.77 5.88 -0.72
CA HIS A 104 6.77 4.90 -0.29
C HIS A 104 6.71 3.71 -1.25
N THR A 105 6.64 4.01 -2.55
CA THR A 105 6.60 3.01 -3.62
C THR A 105 7.90 2.21 -3.66
N ASN A 106 9.06 2.86 -3.59
CA ASN A 106 10.35 2.16 -3.62
C ASN A 106 10.58 1.29 -2.39
N LEU A 107 10.13 1.72 -1.20
CA LEU A 107 10.17 0.91 0.01
C LEU A 107 9.29 -0.33 -0.14
N PHE A 108 8.05 -0.17 -0.61
CA PHE A 108 7.15 -1.30 -0.86
C PHE A 108 7.73 -2.31 -1.86
N ILE A 109 8.33 -1.83 -2.96
CA ILE A 109 8.97 -2.69 -3.95
C ILE A 109 10.18 -3.41 -3.33
N ALA A 110 11.00 -2.72 -2.54
CA ALA A 110 12.14 -3.35 -1.87
C ALA A 110 11.70 -4.50 -0.95
N LEU A 111 10.63 -4.31 -0.18
CA LEU A 111 10.06 -5.36 0.66
C LEU A 111 9.52 -6.52 -0.18
N THR A 112 8.79 -6.24 -1.26
CA THR A 112 8.26 -7.27 -2.17
C THR A 112 9.39 -8.13 -2.76
N ASN A 113 10.46 -7.50 -3.26
CA ASN A 113 11.61 -8.21 -3.82
C ASN A 113 12.31 -9.11 -2.78
N MET A 114 12.34 -8.69 -1.51
CA MET A 114 12.91 -9.50 -0.44
C MET A 114 12.00 -10.67 -0.05
N GLU A 115 10.69 -10.45 0.01
CA GLU A 115 9.70 -11.50 0.24
C GLU A 115 9.79 -12.59 -0.83
N GLU A 116 9.92 -12.20 -2.10
CA GLU A 116 10.13 -13.13 -3.22
C GLU A 116 11.43 -13.93 -3.06
N TYR A 117 12.53 -13.28 -2.68
CA TYR A 117 13.78 -13.99 -2.36
C TYR A 117 13.59 -14.99 -1.22
N LEU A 118 12.92 -14.60 -0.14
CA LEU A 118 12.74 -15.48 1.01
C LEU A 118 11.84 -16.68 0.66
N SER A 119 10.82 -16.46 -0.17
CA SER A 119 9.82 -17.47 -0.57
C SER A 119 10.34 -18.43 -1.64
N GLN A 120 11.05 -17.91 -2.65
CA GLN A 120 11.44 -18.66 -3.85
C GLN A 120 12.95 -18.86 -4.01
N LYS A 121 13.76 -18.34 -3.08
CA LYS A 121 15.24 -18.31 -3.15
C LYS A 121 15.76 -17.61 -4.41
N TYR A 122 15.03 -16.59 -4.87
CA TYR A 122 15.40 -15.79 -6.02
C TYR A 122 16.46 -14.73 -5.66
N GLU A 123 17.75 -15.05 -5.84
CA GLU A 123 18.88 -14.20 -5.44
C GLU A 123 18.85 -12.79 -6.07
N GLN A 124 18.35 -12.66 -7.29
CA GLN A 124 18.21 -11.35 -7.93
C GLN A 124 17.22 -10.44 -7.17
N GLY A 125 16.18 -11.00 -6.55
CA GLY A 125 15.24 -10.27 -5.70
C GLY A 125 15.93 -9.69 -4.46
N LYS A 126 16.82 -10.47 -3.83
CA LYS A 126 17.62 -10.00 -2.69
C LYS A 126 18.48 -8.80 -3.06
N ASN A 127 19.23 -8.92 -4.16
CA ASN A 127 20.12 -7.85 -4.61
C ASN A 127 19.34 -6.58 -4.97
N ALA A 128 18.24 -6.73 -5.71
CA ALA A 128 17.38 -5.61 -6.08
C ALA A 128 16.72 -4.94 -4.86
N SER A 129 16.36 -5.72 -3.84
CA SER A 129 15.86 -5.20 -2.57
C SER A 129 16.92 -4.37 -1.85
N LEU A 130 18.12 -4.92 -1.67
CA LEU A 130 19.22 -4.24 -0.98
C LEU A 130 19.68 -2.99 -1.70
N GLU A 131 19.74 -3.01 -3.04
CA GLU A 131 20.04 -1.84 -3.85
C GLU A 131 19.03 -0.71 -3.62
N LYS A 132 17.73 -1.01 -3.67
CA LYS A 132 16.68 -0.02 -3.40
C LYS A 132 16.75 0.54 -1.98
N ILE A 133 17.00 -0.30 -0.98
CA ILE A 133 17.16 0.14 0.41
C ILE A 133 18.35 1.10 0.55
N ASN A 134 19.48 0.79 -0.08
CA ASN A 134 20.66 1.65 -0.06
C ASN A 134 20.43 2.97 -0.81
N GLN A 135 19.73 2.93 -1.95
CA GLN A 135 19.35 4.12 -2.69
C GLN A 135 18.44 5.02 -1.84
N LEU A 136 17.40 4.46 -1.21
CA LEU A 136 16.51 5.22 -0.32
C LEU A 136 17.27 5.89 0.83
N LYS A 137 18.26 5.22 1.42
CA LYS A 137 19.12 5.83 2.44
C LYS A 137 19.99 6.97 1.92
N ALA A 138 20.44 6.89 0.68
CA ALA A 138 21.21 7.96 0.05
C ALA A 138 20.32 9.17 -0.28
N ASP A 139 19.13 8.92 -0.81
CA ASP A 139 18.18 9.95 -1.22
C ASP A 139 17.50 10.65 -0.03
N TYR A 140 17.36 9.94 1.10
CA TYR A 140 16.67 10.41 2.29
C TYR A 140 17.55 10.26 3.54
N SER A 141 18.43 11.25 3.76
CA SER A 141 19.43 11.23 4.84
C SER A 141 18.90 10.95 6.25
N TRP A 142 17.66 11.33 6.54
CA TRP A 142 17.01 11.10 7.83
C TRP A 142 16.69 9.63 8.11
N LEU A 143 16.78 8.74 7.11
CA LEU A 143 16.69 7.28 7.28
C LEU A 143 17.96 6.66 7.89
N ASN A 144 19.09 7.38 7.89
CA ASN A 144 20.37 6.90 8.44
C ASN A 144 20.57 7.26 9.93
N ASN A 145 19.82 8.24 10.43
CA ASN A 145 19.88 8.69 11.83
C ASN A 145 18.98 7.83 12.71
#